data_AF-A0A0B7MHP0-F1
#
_entry.id   AF-A0A0B7MHP0-F1
#
_cell.length_a   1.000
_cell.length_b   1.000
_cell.length_c   1.000
_cell.angle_alpha   90.00
_cell.angle_beta   90.00
_cell.angle_gamma   90.00
#
_symmetry.space_group_name_H-M   'P 1'
#
loop_
_entity.id
_entity.type
_entity.pdbx_description
1 polymer ?
#
loop_
_entity_poly.entity_id
_entity_poly.type
_entity_poly.pdbx_seq_one_letter_code
_entity_poly.pdbx_strand_id
1 'polypeptide(L)'
;MSDSLIARLPEIAIAGRKEAENILERVESSQDRALQVNEYVLPMMDSSAVPAEKWSNRLLYGDNLPLIGALLVGDAATGLPSLKGKIDLIYIDPPFASRANYLTRCTLPGNSGTFVLEQQAFTDTWEEGMAGYLCMLYPRLFLMRELLSESGSIIVHLDWHAVHYVKVLMDDIYGRENFRNQIAWCYGGGGAPRKTYPKKHDLLLWYSKASTWTFNRQYRPYTKGTLERGLTAVKGDQYELRKEGAGLDDWWAGKDVQKILSPTAYENLKFNTQKPEGLLKRIIRGHSNRDDLVADFFCGTGTTGTVAEKLGRRWIMADASKLAFMIVYQRLLAQQSKPFFSQSIDSHPFSSIGQLLLKESVVKSSGEMDEIIVELSDYLIPSQGYQPLPVKVREQMQELIAADPLALIEYWLVDPDYDGKVFHSRWQNCRGQRAGNLRINPRASLLVPKVVGTRRICVKAVDVFGYESMAYQIISN
;
A
#
# COMPACT_ATOMS: atom_id res chain seq x y z
N MET A 1 20.94 12.74 -34.03
CA MET A 1 19.84 13.30 -33.22
C MET A 1 19.25 12.13 -32.48
N SER A 2 19.11 12.19 -31.15
CA SER A 2 18.33 11.18 -30.42
C SER A 2 16.91 11.20 -30.98
N ASP A 3 16.32 10.04 -31.29
CA ASP A 3 14.95 9.97 -31.78
C ASP A 3 13.99 10.66 -30.80
N SER A 4 13.10 11.50 -31.34
CA SER A 4 12.11 12.20 -30.53
C SER A 4 11.20 11.20 -29.82
N LEU A 5 10.71 11.56 -28.63
CA LEU A 5 9.77 10.68 -27.91
C LEU A 5 8.53 10.33 -28.74
N ILE A 6 8.04 11.27 -29.56
CA ILE A 6 6.90 11.04 -30.46
C ILE A 6 7.18 9.92 -31.46
N ALA A 7 8.38 9.88 -32.04
CA ALA A 7 8.77 8.83 -32.97
C ALA A 7 8.87 7.45 -32.30
N ARG A 8 9.18 7.43 -31.00
CA ARG A 8 9.30 6.20 -30.20
C ARG A 8 7.96 5.68 -29.64
N LEU A 9 6.93 6.54 -29.52
CA LEU A 9 5.65 6.14 -28.92
C LEU A 9 4.99 4.90 -29.57
N PRO A 10 4.95 4.76 -30.91
CA PRO A 10 4.40 3.55 -31.54
C PRO A 10 5.17 2.28 -31.16
N GLU A 11 6.50 2.35 -31.12
CA GLU A 11 7.35 1.21 -30.74
C GLU A 11 7.13 0.82 -29.28
N ILE A 12 7.04 1.81 -28.38
CA ILE A 12 6.75 1.61 -26.96
C ILE A 12 5.38 0.91 -26.80
N ALA A 13 4.36 1.36 -27.52
CA ALA A 13 3.03 0.77 -27.45
C ALA A 13 3.00 -0.67 -27.97
N ILE A 14 3.62 -0.94 -29.13
CA ILE A 14 3.71 -2.29 -29.71
C ILE A 14 4.47 -3.23 -28.77
N ALA A 15 5.62 -2.79 -28.26
CA ALA A 15 6.44 -3.60 -27.36
C ALA A 15 5.71 -3.88 -26.04
N GLY A 16 5.10 -2.86 -25.42
CA GLY A 16 4.37 -3.01 -24.17
C GLY A 16 3.13 -3.90 -24.32
N ARG A 17 2.42 -3.83 -25.45
CA ARG A 17 1.29 -4.72 -25.75
C ARG A 17 1.74 -6.16 -25.88
N LYS A 18 2.79 -6.40 -26.67
CA LYS A 18 3.39 -7.73 -26.83
C LYS A 18 3.87 -8.29 -25.49
N GLU A 19 4.46 -7.47 -24.62
CA GLU A 19 4.87 -7.89 -23.28
C GLU A 19 3.66 -8.30 -22.43
N ALA A 20 2.59 -7.51 -22.42
CA ALA A 20 1.38 -7.84 -21.68
C ALA A 20 0.70 -9.12 -22.20
N GLU A 21 0.59 -9.29 -23.51
CA GLU A 21 0.06 -10.50 -24.16
C GLU A 21 0.90 -11.73 -23.81
N ASN A 22 2.23 -11.63 -23.90
CA ASN A 22 3.12 -12.72 -23.49
C ASN A 22 2.95 -13.08 -22.00
N ILE A 23 2.70 -12.10 -21.13
CA ILE A 23 2.43 -12.36 -19.71
C ILE A 23 1.13 -13.13 -19.58
N LEU A 24 0.05 -12.69 -20.24
CA LEU A 24 -1.24 -13.40 -20.22
C LEU A 24 -1.10 -14.85 -20.70
N GLU A 25 -0.47 -15.07 -21.86
CA GLU A 25 -0.23 -16.41 -22.40
C GLU A 25 0.59 -17.28 -21.45
N ARG A 26 1.65 -16.71 -20.85
CA ARG A 26 2.48 -17.42 -19.89
C ARG A 26 1.71 -17.78 -18.63
N VAL A 27 0.91 -16.86 -18.07
CA VAL A 27 0.18 -17.16 -16.84
C VAL A 27 -0.97 -18.15 -17.10
N GLU A 28 -1.58 -18.13 -18.29
CA GLU A 28 -2.59 -19.12 -18.68
C GLU A 28 -2.00 -20.53 -18.91
N SER A 29 -0.76 -20.61 -19.42
CA SER A 29 -0.09 -21.88 -19.71
C SER A 29 0.76 -22.43 -18.55
N SER A 30 1.22 -21.56 -17.64
CA SER A 30 2.09 -21.91 -16.52
C SER A 30 1.31 -22.03 -15.22
N GLN A 31 1.37 -23.21 -14.59
CA GLN A 31 0.99 -23.39 -13.18
C GLN A 31 2.04 -22.81 -12.19
N ASP A 32 3.18 -22.29 -12.69
CA ASP A 32 4.41 -22.07 -11.90
C ASP A 32 4.64 -20.64 -11.38
N ARG A 33 3.69 -19.70 -11.54
CA ARG A 33 3.78 -18.35 -10.94
C ARG A 33 2.67 -18.10 -9.94
N ALA A 34 2.55 -19.02 -8.99
CA ALA A 34 1.57 -18.95 -7.92
C ALA A 34 1.92 -17.82 -6.92
N LEU A 35 0.93 -17.00 -6.57
CA LEU A 35 1.01 -16.10 -5.43
C LEU A 35 1.07 -16.94 -4.16
N GLN A 36 2.18 -16.88 -3.45
CA GLN A 36 2.35 -17.58 -2.19
C GLN A 36 1.70 -16.77 -1.07
N VAL A 37 0.91 -17.44 -0.24
CA VAL A 37 0.43 -16.86 1.02
C VAL A 37 1.55 -17.06 2.05
N ASN A 38 2.27 -15.98 2.33
CA ASN A 38 3.37 -16.02 3.29
C ASN A 38 2.84 -15.93 4.73
N GLU A 39 1.78 -15.15 4.90
CA GLU A 39 1.23 -14.86 6.21
C GLU A 39 -0.27 -14.54 6.12
N TYR A 40 -1.00 -15.07 7.09
CA TYR A 40 -2.36 -14.65 7.39
C TYR A 40 -2.33 -13.76 8.64
N VAL A 41 -2.66 -12.48 8.44
CA VAL A 41 -2.58 -11.46 9.48
C VAL A 41 -3.90 -11.39 10.22
N LEU A 42 -3.86 -11.48 11.56
CA LEU A 42 -5.03 -11.35 12.43
C LEU A 42 -4.87 -10.12 13.35
N PRO A 43 -5.28 -8.92 12.93
CA PRO A 43 -5.00 -7.67 13.66
C PRO A 43 -5.68 -7.52 15.02
N MET A 44 -6.47 -8.50 15.48
CA MET A 44 -7.20 -8.46 16.76
C MET A 44 -6.45 -9.25 17.84
N MET A 45 -6.15 -8.59 18.96
CA MET A 45 -5.46 -9.18 20.11
C MET A 45 -6.30 -10.18 20.93
N ASP A 46 -7.62 -10.27 20.72
CA ASP A 46 -8.53 -10.85 21.74
C ASP A 46 -9.65 -11.78 21.24
N SER A 47 -9.70 -12.19 19.97
CA SER A 47 -10.74 -13.12 19.50
C SER A 47 -10.15 -14.48 19.13
N SER A 48 -10.46 -15.50 19.93
CA SER A 48 -10.17 -16.93 19.67
C SER A 48 -10.86 -17.49 18.42
N ALA A 49 -11.74 -16.72 17.76
CA ALA A 49 -12.45 -17.11 16.56
C ALA A 49 -12.06 -16.20 15.38
N VAL A 50 -11.43 -16.78 14.37
CA VAL A 50 -11.33 -16.19 13.03
C VAL A 50 -12.69 -16.38 12.37
N PRO A 51 -13.45 -15.33 12.02
CA PRO A 51 -14.66 -15.49 11.25
C PRO A 51 -14.31 -16.13 9.91
N ALA A 52 -15.08 -17.14 9.49
CA ALA A 52 -15.00 -17.67 8.13
C ALA A 52 -15.55 -16.61 7.16
N GLU A 53 -14.74 -15.60 6.82
CA GLU A 53 -15.10 -14.62 5.80
C GLU A 53 -14.95 -15.23 4.41
N LYS A 54 -15.92 -14.93 3.53
CA LYS A 54 -15.90 -15.35 2.11
C LYS A 54 -14.75 -14.70 1.32
N TRP A 55 -14.15 -13.64 1.86
CA TRP A 55 -13.07 -12.86 1.26
C TRP A 55 -12.11 -12.38 2.32
N SER A 56 -10.81 -12.40 2.01
CA SER A 56 -9.78 -11.71 2.78
C SER A 56 -9.11 -10.66 1.89
N ASN A 57 -8.87 -9.48 2.45
CA ASN A 57 -8.08 -8.45 1.78
C ASN A 57 -6.65 -8.93 1.56
N ARG A 58 -5.91 -8.27 0.65
CA ARG A 58 -4.60 -8.76 0.21
C ARG A 58 -3.57 -7.64 0.11
N LEU A 59 -2.44 -7.83 0.78
CA LEU A 59 -1.26 -6.99 0.68
C LEU A 59 -0.15 -7.79 -0.03
N LEU A 60 0.28 -7.30 -1.19
CA LEU A 60 1.19 -8.01 -2.07
C LEU A 60 2.56 -7.31 -2.09
N TYR A 61 3.63 -8.08 -1.93
CA TYR A 61 5.00 -7.58 -2.04
C TYR A 61 5.66 -8.06 -3.32
N GLY A 62 6.33 -7.14 -4.02
CA GLY A 62 7.14 -7.41 -5.20
C GLY A 62 6.86 -6.45 -6.34
N ASP A 63 7.50 -6.69 -7.49
CA ASP A 63 7.17 -5.93 -8.70
C ASP A 63 5.70 -6.16 -9.08
N ASN A 64 4.98 -5.07 -9.34
CA ASN A 64 3.54 -5.16 -9.54
C ASN A 64 3.14 -5.83 -10.86
N LEU A 65 3.99 -5.84 -11.88
CA LEU A 65 3.67 -6.46 -13.17
C LEU A 65 3.41 -7.97 -13.06
N PRO A 66 4.32 -8.79 -12.51
CA PRO A 66 4.05 -10.21 -12.33
C PRO A 66 2.98 -10.48 -11.26
N LEU A 67 2.84 -9.63 -10.24
CA LEU A 67 1.76 -9.75 -9.24
C LEU A 67 0.38 -9.59 -9.88
N ILE A 68 0.20 -8.59 -10.74
CA ILE A 68 -1.03 -8.37 -11.51
C ILE A 68 -1.30 -9.59 -12.41
N GLY A 69 -0.27 -10.11 -13.07
CA GLY A 69 -0.36 -11.35 -13.87
C GLY A 69 -0.91 -12.52 -13.05
N ALA A 70 -0.38 -12.75 -11.85
CA ALA A 70 -0.84 -13.82 -10.97
C ALA A 70 -2.29 -13.60 -10.48
N LEU A 71 -2.71 -12.36 -10.20
CA LEU A 71 -4.11 -12.06 -9.85
C LEU A 71 -5.10 -12.35 -10.99
N LEU A 72 -4.67 -12.18 -12.25
CA LEU A 72 -5.51 -12.42 -13.42
C LEU A 72 -5.88 -13.89 -13.57
N VAL A 73 -4.97 -14.81 -13.24
CA VAL A 73 -5.23 -16.26 -13.34
C VAL A 73 -5.76 -16.82 -12.02
N GLY A 74 -5.42 -16.19 -10.90
CA GLY A 74 -5.64 -16.76 -9.59
C GLY A 74 -4.61 -17.84 -9.29
N ASP A 75 -4.88 -18.64 -8.27
CA ASP A 75 -4.01 -19.72 -7.85
C ASP A 75 -4.84 -20.91 -7.34
N ALA A 76 -4.85 -21.98 -8.13
CA ALA A 76 -5.56 -23.21 -7.78
C ALA A 76 -4.93 -23.95 -6.58
N ALA A 77 -3.62 -23.81 -6.35
CA ALA A 77 -2.92 -24.47 -5.24
C ALA A 77 -3.27 -23.84 -3.88
N THR A 78 -3.58 -22.54 -3.87
CA THR A 78 -4.03 -21.81 -2.67
C THR A 78 -5.54 -21.58 -2.64
N GLY A 79 -6.28 -22.02 -3.67
CA GLY A 79 -7.73 -21.83 -3.80
C GLY A 79 -8.15 -20.37 -4.10
N LEU A 80 -7.21 -19.52 -4.54
CA LEU A 80 -7.47 -18.12 -4.85
C LEU A 80 -8.09 -18.03 -6.26
N PRO A 81 -9.30 -17.47 -6.40
CA PRO A 81 -9.93 -17.36 -7.72
C PRO A 81 -9.25 -16.28 -8.57
N SER A 82 -9.33 -16.45 -9.90
CA SER A 82 -9.04 -15.40 -10.87
C SER A 82 -9.81 -14.12 -10.54
N LEU A 83 -9.12 -12.98 -10.66
CA LEU A 83 -9.71 -11.64 -10.52
C LEU A 83 -9.89 -10.92 -11.87
N LYS A 84 -9.74 -11.64 -12.99
CA LYS A 84 -10.05 -11.09 -14.31
C LYS A 84 -11.51 -10.63 -14.34
N GLY A 85 -11.74 -9.36 -14.66
CA GLY A 85 -13.09 -8.83 -14.70
C GLY A 85 -13.74 -8.55 -13.34
N LYS A 86 -12.99 -8.46 -12.23
CA LYS A 86 -13.56 -8.45 -10.86
C LYS A 86 -13.27 -7.20 -10.03
N ILE A 87 -12.37 -6.32 -10.46
CA ILE A 87 -11.99 -5.12 -9.68
C ILE A 87 -12.85 -3.92 -10.11
N ASP A 88 -13.51 -3.28 -9.17
CA ASP A 88 -14.47 -2.20 -9.47
C ASP A 88 -13.80 -0.83 -9.54
N LEU A 89 -12.71 -0.64 -8.81
CA LEU A 89 -11.94 0.59 -8.83
C LEU A 89 -10.45 0.30 -8.71
N ILE A 90 -9.67 0.83 -9.64
CA ILE A 90 -8.21 0.91 -9.51
C ILE A 90 -7.83 2.37 -9.32
N TYR A 91 -7.11 2.69 -8.25
CA TYR A 91 -6.42 3.96 -8.11
C TYR A 91 -4.92 3.68 -8.13
N ILE A 92 -4.17 4.42 -8.94
CA ILE A 92 -2.71 4.32 -8.93
C ILE A 92 -2.07 5.72 -8.89
N ASP A 93 -0.97 5.79 -8.16
CA ASP A 93 -0.06 6.92 -8.08
C ASP A 93 1.34 6.45 -8.51
N PRO A 94 1.55 6.15 -9.80
CA PRO A 94 2.84 5.69 -10.28
C PRO A 94 3.89 6.80 -10.05
N PRO A 95 5.19 6.46 -10.04
CA PRO A 95 6.25 7.47 -10.02
C PRO A 95 6.06 8.51 -11.14
N PHE A 96 6.53 9.74 -10.96
CA PHE A 96 6.25 10.85 -11.90
C PHE A 96 7.37 11.09 -12.91
N ALA A 97 8.38 10.21 -12.97
CA ALA A 97 9.59 10.40 -13.79
C ALA A 97 10.32 11.72 -13.46
N SER A 98 10.25 12.13 -12.19
CA SER A 98 10.78 13.40 -11.67
C SER A 98 12.31 13.42 -11.53
N ARG A 99 12.99 12.27 -11.74
CA ARG A 99 14.42 12.05 -11.54
C ARG A 99 14.88 12.31 -10.11
N ALA A 100 14.08 11.90 -9.13
CA ALA A 100 14.34 12.11 -7.71
C ALA A 100 14.54 10.79 -6.94
N ASN A 101 15.32 10.85 -5.86
CA ASN A 101 15.43 9.79 -4.87
C ASN A 101 14.48 10.12 -3.71
N TYR A 102 13.56 9.21 -3.41
CA TYR A 102 12.62 9.40 -2.31
C TYR A 102 13.13 8.70 -1.06
N LEU A 103 13.29 9.48 0.01
CA LEU A 103 13.74 8.99 1.31
C LEU A 103 12.55 8.79 2.25
N THR A 104 12.61 7.73 3.05
CA THR A 104 11.81 7.55 4.27
C THR A 104 12.71 7.73 5.49
N ARG A 105 12.11 8.10 6.62
CA ARG A 105 12.81 8.43 7.85
C ARG A 105 12.30 7.57 8.99
N CYS A 106 13.22 6.96 9.71
CA CYS A 106 12.95 6.24 10.94
C CYS A 106 13.68 6.95 12.10
N THR A 107 12.99 7.27 13.18
CA THR A 107 13.62 7.84 14.39
C THR A 107 13.98 6.71 15.34
N LEU A 108 15.23 6.65 15.79
CA LEU A 108 15.76 5.63 16.69
C LEU A 108 16.27 6.26 18.00
N PRO A 109 16.25 5.53 19.13
CA PRO A 109 16.84 6.00 20.37
C PRO A 109 18.37 6.07 20.24
N GLY A 110 19.00 7.01 20.93
CA GLY A 110 20.45 7.12 21.01
C GLY A 110 20.90 7.66 22.38
N ASN A 111 22.21 7.60 22.64
CA ASN A 111 22.79 7.96 23.95
C ASN A 111 22.44 9.39 24.42
N SER A 112 22.32 10.34 23.49
CA SER A 112 22.00 11.75 23.75
C SER A 112 20.58 12.16 23.30
N GLY A 113 19.67 11.19 23.16
CA GLY A 113 18.28 11.41 22.78
C GLY A 113 17.82 10.49 21.65
N THR A 114 17.64 11.04 20.46
CA THR A 114 17.20 10.28 19.28
C THR A 114 18.01 10.66 18.06
N PHE A 115 18.20 9.72 17.13
CA PHE A 115 18.76 10.00 15.81
C PHE A 115 17.80 9.56 14.69
N VAL A 116 18.02 10.05 13.48
CA VAL A 116 17.19 9.73 12.32
C VAL A 116 18.00 8.87 11.35
N LEU A 117 17.44 7.70 11.04
CA LEU A 117 17.86 6.84 9.97
C LEU A 117 17.09 7.23 8.70
N GLU A 118 17.79 7.79 7.72
CA GLU A 118 17.23 8.04 6.38
C GLU A 118 17.51 6.84 5.47
N GLN A 119 16.47 6.37 4.79
CA GLN A 119 16.55 5.20 3.92
C GLN A 119 15.89 5.50 2.58
N GLN A 120 16.46 4.97 1.50
CA GLN A 120 15.89 5.12 0.17
C GLN A 120 14.66 4.22 0.03
N ALA A 121 13.49 4.84 -0.16
CA ALA A 121 12.22 4.13 -0.35
C ALA A 121 12.05 3.65 -1.80
N PHE A 122 12.37 4.52 -2.77
CA PHE A 122 12.39 4.20 -4.20
C PHE A 122 13.16 5.26 -5.01
N THR A 123 13.51 4.90 -6.25
CA THR A 123 14.20 5.76 -7.22
C THR A 123 13.24 6.08 -8.36
N ASP A 124 13.06 7.36 -8.70
CA ASP A 124 12.19 7.82 -9.80
C ASP A 124 13.04 8.18 -11.04
N THR A 125 13.95 7.29 -11.45
CA THR A 125 14.87 7.48 -12.60
C THR A 125 14.89 6.26 -13.50
N TRP A 126 14.80 6.48 -14.82
CA TRP A 126 15.02 5.48 -15.86
C TRP A 126 16.21 5.93 -16.71
N GLU A 127 17.08 4.99 -17.09
CA GLU A 127 18.24 5.27 -17.96
C GLU A 127 17.81 5.94 -19.27
N GLU A 128 16.66 5.52 -19.82
CA GLU A 128 16.06 6.09 -21.04
C GLU A 128 15.07 7.25 -20.79
N GLY A 129 15.00 7.78 -19.57
CA GLY A 129 14.09 8.86 -19.20
C GLY A 129 12.61 8.52 -19.41
N MET A 130 11.85 9.43 -20.03
CA MET A 130 10.40 9.27 -20.21
C MET A 130 10.04 8.04 -21.07
N ALA A 131 10.87 7.65 -22.04
CA ALA A 131 10.61 6.45 -22.82
C ALA A 131 10.64 5.19 -21.96
N GLY A 132 11.67 5.04 -21.10
CA GLY A 132 11.76 3.92 -20.16
C GLY A 132 10.61 3.90 -19.14
N TYR A 133 10.17 5.07 -18.68
CA TYR A 133 8.98 5.19 -17.83
C TYR A 133 7.71 4.68 -18.53
N LEU A 134 7.49 5.07 -19.79
CA LEU A 134 6.34 4.63 -20.57
C LEU A 134 6.39 3.12 -20.90
N CYS A 135 7.58 2.59 -21.20
CA CYS A 135 7.78 1.14 -21.36
C CYS A 135 7.41 0.37 -20.08
N MET A 136 7.78 0.88 -18.91
CA MET A 136 7.41 0.29 -17.63
C MET A 136 5.89 0.33 -17.41
N LEU A 137 5.25 1.47 -17.70
CA LEU A 137 3.85 1.67 -17.34
C LEU A 137 2.86 1.00 -18.30
N TYR A 138 3.16 0.90 -19.60
CA TYR A 138 2.25 0.34 -20.61
C TYR A 138 1.72 -1.06 -20.26
N PRO A 139 2.58 -2.09 -20.06
CA PRO A 139 2.09 -3.45 -19.81
C PRO A 139 1.30 -3.54 -18.50
N ARG A 140 1.66 -2.73 -17.49
CA ARG A 140 0.95 -2.65 -16.22
C ARG A 140 -0.47 -2.11 -16.41
N LEU A 141 -0.63 -0.99 -17.12
CA LEU A 141 -1.94 -0.40 -17.42
C LEU A 141 -2.82 -1.34 -18.24
N PHE A 142 -2.22 -2.09 -19.18
CA PHE A 142 -2.91 -3.09 -19.98
C PHE A 142 -3.47 -4.22 -19.10
N LEU A 143 -2.63 -4.82 -18.25
CA LEU A 143 -3.10 -5.91 -17.38
C LEU A 143 -4.09 -5.42 -16.31
N MET A 144 -3.96 -4.19 -15.81
CA MET A 144 -4.95 -3.56 -14.92
C MET A 144 -6.32 -3.44 -15.59
N ARG A 145 -6.39 -3.15 -16.89
CA ARG A 145 -7.65 -3.12 -17.64
C ARG A 145 -8.35 -4.48 -17.62
N GLU A 146 -7.59 -5.56 -17.74
CA GLU A 146 -8.12 -6.93 -17.71
C GLU A 146 -8.66 -7.32 -16.34
N LEU A 147 -8.11 -6.76 -15.26
CA LEU A 147 -8.63 -6.95 -13.90
C LEU A 147 -9.94 -6.22 -13.63
N LEU A 148 -10.19 -5.08 -14.29
CA LEU A 148 -11.39 -4.28 -14.03
C LEU A 148 -12.68 -5.05 -14.37
N SER A 149 -13.73 -4.87 -13.56
CA SER A 149 -15.09 -5.26 -13.90
C SER A 149 -15.63 -4.41 -15.06
N GLU A 150 -16.70 -4.85 -15.71
CA GLU A 150 -17.29 -4.11 -16.85
C GLU A 150 -17.74 -2.69 -16.46
N SER A 151 -18.22 -2.51 -15.23
CA SER A 151 -18.56 -1.20 -14.65
C SER A 151 -17.37 -0.49 -13.97
N GLY A 152 -16.19 -1.11 -14.01
CA GLY A 152 -15.02 -0.68 -13.27
C GLY A 152 -14.36 0.58 -13.85
N SER A 153 -13.72 1.34 -12.96
CA SER A 153 -12.96 2.55 -13.33
C SER A 153 -11.51 2.47 -12.88
N ILE A 154 -10.62 3.09 -13.65
CA ILE A 154 -9.25 3.39 -13.24
C ILE A 154 -9.06 4.91 -13.10
N ILE A 155 -8.42 5.32 -12.00
CA ILE A 155 -7.99 6.68 -11.74
C ILE A 155 -6.47 6.70 -11.65
N VAL A 156 -5.81 7.40 -12.59
CA VAL A 156 -4.35 7.51 -12.65
C VAL A 156 -3.93 8.91 -12.26
N HIS A 157 -3.20 9.03 -11.14
CA HIS A 157 -2.69 10.29 -10.65
C HIS A 157 -1.33 10.62 -11.24
N LEU A 158 -1.20 11.80 -11.86
CA LEU A 158 0.01 12.22 -12.59
C LEU A 158 0.26 13.71 -12.43
N ASP A 159 1.53 14.09 -12.55
CA ASP A 159 1.92 15.48 -12.70
C ASP A 159 2.05 15.90 -14.18
N TRP A 160 2.40 17.17 -14.38
CA TRP A 160 2.53 17.79 -15.70
C TRP A 160 3.64 17.18 -16.60
N HIS A 161 4.60 16.43 -16.05
CA HIS A 161 5.67 15.83 -16.86
C HIS A 161 5.16 14.64 -17.67
N ALA A 162 4.33 13.81 -17.05
CA ALA A 162 3.94 12.50 -17.59
C ALA A 162 2.50 12.46 -18.14
N VAL A 163 1.60 13.31 -17.63
CA VAL A 163 0.14 13.20 -17.87
C VAL A 163 -0.25 13.05 -19.35
N HIS A 164 0.37 13.81 -20.25
CA HIS A 164 0.00 13.80 -21.66
C HIS A 164 0.42 12.50 -22.37
N TYR A 165 1.59 11.98 -22.03
CA TYR A 165 2.10 10.75 -22.62
C TYR A 165 1.34 9.54 -22.10
N VAL A 166 1.08 9.49 -20.79
CA VAL A 166 0.28 8.41 -20.20
C VAL A 166 -1.16 8.45 -20.71
N LYS A 167 -1.75 9.64 -20.90
CA LYS A 167 -3.08 9.80 -21.52
C LYS A 167 -3.14 9.16 -22.92
N VAL A 168 -2.11 9.35 -23.74
CA VAL A 168 -2.02 8.74 -25.07
C VAL A 168 -1.92 7.22 -24.97
N LEU A 169 -1.13 6.68 -24.03
CA LEU A 169 -1.08 5.23 -23.82
C LEU A 169 -2.43 4.67 -23.35
N MET A 170 -3.11 5.38 -22.45
CA MET A 170 -4.43 4.98 -21.96
C MET A 170 -5.49 5.05 -23.08
N ASP A 171 -5.40 5.97 -24.03
CA ASP A 171 -6.26 5.98 -25.22
C ASP A 171 -6.08 4.73 -26.08
N ASP A 172 -4.84 4.24 -26.23
CA ASP A 172 -4.53 3.00 -26.95
C ASP A 172 -4.98 1.73 -26.20
N ILE A 173 -4.90 1.74 -24.87
CA ILE A 173 -5.21 0.57 -24.02
C ILE A 173 -6.70 0.48 -23.71
N TYR A 174 -7.31 1.58 -23.24
CA TYR A 174 -8.70 1.61 -22.77
C TYR A 174 -9.68 2.02 -23.89
N GLY A 175 -9.19 2.64 -24.96
CA GLY A 175 -10.02 3.29 -25.96
C GLY A 175 -10.31 4.74 -25.58
N ARG A 176 -10.15 5.65 -26.55
CA ARG A 176 -10.39 7.09 -26.35
C ARG A 176 -11.82 7.39 -25.94
N GLU A 177 -12.78 6.62 -26.43
CA GLU A 177 -14.20 6.68 -26.09
C GLU A 177 -14.47 6.32 -24.62
N ASN A 178 -13.52 5.64 -23.96
CA ASN A 178 -13.58 5.25 -22.55
C ASN A 178 -12.93 6.25 -21.58
N PHE A 179 -12.38 7.32 -22.11
CA PHE A 179 -12.00 8.48 -21.31
C PHE A 179 -13.26 9.18 -20.76
N ARG A 180 -13.30 9.43 -19.46
CA ARG A 180 -14.45 10.03 -18.77
C ARG A 180 -14.19 11.46 -18.36
N ASN A 181 -13.07 11.70 -17.70
CA ASN A 181 -12.66 13.06 -17.34
C ASN A 181 -11.18 13.16 -16.98
N GLN A 182 -10.66 14.38 -16.99
CA GLN A 182 -9.41 14.76 -16.35
C GLN A 182 -9.71 15.73 -15.21
N ILE A 183 -9.46 15.30 -13.99
CA ILE A 183 -9.80 16.04 -12.79
C ILE A 183 -8.57 16.79 -12.31
N ALA A 184 -8.66 18.10 -12.15
CA ALA A 184 -7.60 18.94 -11.59
C ALA A 184 -7.64 18.88 -10.06
N TRP A 185 -6.67 18.21 -9.44
CA TRP A 185 -6.55 18.17 -8.00
C TRP A 185 -5.72 19.35 -7.50
N CYS A 186 -6.40 20.38 -7.02
CA CYS A 186 -5.81 21.65 -6.63
C CYS A 186 -5.32 21.65 -5.18
N TYR A 187 -4.16 22.25 -4.95
CA TYR A 187 -3.57 22.34 -3.61
C TYR A 187 -3.01 23.72 -3.30
N GLY A 188 -3.13 24.11 -2.02
CA GLY A 188 -2.47 25.28 -1.45
C GLY A 188 -1.03 24.98 -1.04
N GLY A 189 -0.21 26.02 -0.85
CA GLY A 189 1.19 25.90 -0.44
C GLY A 189 2.17 25.58 -1.58
N GLY A 190 3.44 25.35 -1.27
CA GLY A 190 4.52 25.22 -2.26
C GLY A 190 5.09 26.57 -2.74
N GLY A 191 6.24 26.52 -3.41
CA GLY A 191 7.00 27.72 -3.79
C GLY A 191 6.22 28.72 -4.66
N ALA A 192 6.60 29.99 -4.53
CA ALA A 192 6.11 31.10 -5.36
C ALA A 192 7.24 31.55 -6.31
N PRO A 193 7.47 30.83 -7.42
CA PRO A 193 8.53 31.18 -8.35
C PRO A 193 8.29 32.57 -8.94
N ARG A 194 9.36 33.36 -9.11
CA ARG A 194 9.27 34.73 -9.66
C ARG A 194 9.08 34.80 -11.17
N LYS A 195 9.45 33.74 -11.90
CA LYS A 195 9.52 33.74 -13.37
C LYS A 195 8.37 32.96 -14.04
N THR A 196 7.48 32.34 -13.29
CA THR A 196 6.40 31.51 -13.82
C THR A 196 5.23 31.47 -12.84
N TYR A 197 4.07 31.02 -13.30
CA TYR A 197 2.94 30.76 -12.41
C TYR A 197 3.26 29.58 -11.48
N PRO A 198 2.91 29.68 -10.19
CA PRO A 198 3.05 28.56 -9.28
C PRO A 198 2.24 27.35 -9.77
N LYS A 199 2.84 26.17 -9.76
CA LYS A 199 2.14 24.90 -10.03
C LYS A 199 1.29 24.55 -8.82
N LYS A 200 -0.04 24.56 -8.99
CA LYS A 200 -1.03 24.40 -7.90
C LYS A 200 -2.01 23.25 -8.12
N HIS A 201 -1.74 22.35 -9.07
CA HIS A 201 -2.55 21.17 -9.25
C HIS A 201 -1.74 20.02 -9.85
N ASP A 202 -2.19 18.81 -9.54
CA ASP A 202 -1.89 17.59 -10.28
C ASP A 202 -3.16 17.16 -11.03
N LEU A 203 -3.07 16.14 -11.89
CA LEU A 203 -4.18 15.67 -12.70
C LEU A 203 -4.50 14.21 -12.37
N LEU A 204 -5.79 13.91 -12.29
CA LEU A 204 -6.31 12.55 -12.17
C LEU A 204 -6.99 12.19 -13.49
N LEU A 205 -6.43 11.25 -14.23
CA LEU A 205 -7.06 10.72 -15.44
C LEU A 205 -8.08 9.66 -15.04
N TRP A 206 -9.32 9.83 -15.48
CA TRP A 206 -10.39 8.88 -15.24
C TRP A 206 -10.81 8.16 -16.52
N TYR A 207 -10.64 6.85 -16.53
CA TYR A 207 -11.14 5.94 -17.55
C TYR A 207 -12.10 4.92 -16.94
N SER A 208 -13.11 4.55 -17.71
CA SER A 208 -13.89 3.33 -17.45
C SER A 208 -13.34 2.17 -18.28
N LYS A 209 -13.65 0.93 -17.91
CA LYS A 209 -13.34 -0.23 -18.75
C LYS A 209 -14.19 -0.27 -20.02
N ALA A 210 -15.49 0.02 -19.87
CA ALA A 210 -16.48 -0.04 -20.92
C ALA A 210 -17.34 1.24 -20.98
N SER A 211 -18.40 1.22 -21.79
CA SER A 211 -19.34 2.35 -21.95
C SER A 211 -20.25 2.58 -20.74
N THR A 212 -20.34 1.62 -19.83
CA THR A 212 -21.06 1.73 -18.55
C THR A 212 -20.08 1.76 -17.40
N TRP A 213 -20.33 2.57 -16.37
CA TRP A 213 -19.43 2.68 -15.22
C TRP A 213 -20.16 3.09 -13.93
N THR A 214 -19.58 2.73 -12.80
CA THR A 214 -20.05 3.19 -11.48
C THR A 214 -19.65 4.65 -11.26
N PHE A 215 -20.63 5.53 -11.04
CA PHE A 215 -20.38 6.90 -10.63
C PHE A 215 -21.44 7.41 -9.64
N ASN A 216 -21.01 7.60 -8.40
CA ASN A 216 -21.84 8.16 -7.33
C ASN A 216 -21.59 9.67 -7.25
N ARG A 217 -22.50 10.46 -7.82
CA ARG A 217 -22.36 11.91 -7.84
C ARG A 217 -22.28 12.46 -6.42
N GLN A 218 -21.22 13.20 -6.15
CA GLN A 218 -20.96 13.83 -4.87
C GLN A 218 -21.36 15.31 -4.90
N TYR A 219 -21.66 15.83 -3.72
CA TYR A 219 -22.16 17.18 -3.54
C TYR A 219 -21.38 17.92 -2.46
N ARG A 220 -21.33 19.25 -2.59
CA ARG A 220 -20.84 20.18 -1.59
C ARG A 220 -21.98 21.06 -1.09
N PRO A 221 -21.92 21.53 0.16
CA PRO A 221 -22.86 22.53 0.65
C PRO A 221 -22.87 23.76 -0.27
N TYR A 222 -24.06 24.34 -0.47
CA TYR A 222 -24.16 25.64 -1.13
C TYR A 222 -23.46 26.72 -0.30
N THR A 223 -22.92 27.73 -0.99
CA THR A 223 -22.39 28.91 -0.29
C THR A 223 -23.54 29.71 0.33
N LYS A 224 -23.27 30.48 1.41
CA LYS A 224 -24.28 31.35 2.02
C LYS A 224 -24.96 32.26 0.99
N GLY A 225 -24.17 32.90 0.13
CA GLY A 225 -24.70 33.76 -0.93
C GLY A 225 -25.57 33.01 -1.96
N THR A 226 -25.33 31.72 -2.21
CA THR A 226 -26.20 30.89 -3.06
C THR A 226 -27.51 30.55 -2.35
N LEU A 227 -27.47 30.25 -1.05
CA LEU A 227 -28.67 29.97 -0.26
C LEU A 227 -29.57 31.23 -0.15
N GLU A 228 -28.96 32.40 0.02
CA GLU A 228 -29.66 33.68 0.15
C GLU A 228 -30.32 34.15 -1.16
N ARG A 229 -29.65 33.96 -2.30
CA ARG A 229 -30.12 34.46 -3.61
C ARG A 229 -30.99 33.47 -4.38
N GLY A 230 -31.01 32.20 -3.98
CA GLY A 230 -31.55 31.13 -4.81
C GLY A 230 -30.80 30.97 -6.14
N LEU A 231 -31.33 30.15 -7.06
CA LEU A 231 -30.84 30.05 -8.44
C LEU A 231 -31.61 30.99 -9.40
N THR A 232 -32.69 31.60 -8.91
CA THR A 232 -33.65 32.42 -9.65
C THR A 232 -33.02 33.62 -10.33
N ALA A 233 -32.08 34.32 -9.66
CA ALA A 233 -31.40 35.48 -10.23
C ALA A 233 -30.48 35.17 -11.43
N VAL A 234 -30.14 33.89 -11.69
CA VAL A 234 -29.18 33.47 -12.74
C VAL A 234 -29.78 32.50 -13.75
N LYS A 235 -30.78 31.68 -13.37
CA LYS A 235 -31.34 30.61 -14.22
C LYS A 235 -32.87 30.63 -14.36
N GLY A 236 -33.56 31.62 -13.79
CA GLY A 236 -35.01 31.76 -13.83
C GLY A 236 -35.76 30.85 -12.85
N ASP A 237 -37.10 30.94 -12.86
CA ASP A 237 -38.00 30.36 -11.85
C ASP A 237 -38.11 28.83 -11.89
N GLN A 238 -37.51 28.17 -12.88
CA GLN A 238 -37.57 26.70 -13.03
C GLN A 238 -36.46 25.94 -12.30
N TYR A 239 -35.54 26.63 -11.62
CA TYR A 239 -34.41 25.99 -10.96
C TYR A 239 -34.47 26.13 -9.44
N GLU A 240 -34.78 25.02 -8.78
CA GLU A 240 -34.69 24.90 -7.33
C GLU A 240 -33.33 24.36 -6.89
N LEU A 241 -32.90 24.76 -5.70
CA LEU A 241 -31.70 24.21 -5.07
C LEU A 241 -31.94 22.74 -4.69
N ARG A 242 -30.96 21.88 -5.01
CA ARG A 242 -31.02 20.46 -4.66
C ARG A 242 -30.84 20.27 -3.16
N LYS A 243 -31.57 19.32 -2.58
CA LYS A 243 -31.46 19.01 -1.15
C LYS A 243 -30.06 18.51 -0.77
N GLU A 244 -29.38 17.84 -1.69
CA GLU A 244 -28.05 17.26 -1.53
C GLU A 244 -26.93 18.31 -1.61
N GLY A 245 -27.20 19.49 -2.19
CA GLY A 245 -26.23 20.57 -2.39
C GLY A 245 -25.81 20.77 -3.85
N ALA A 246 -24.74 21.55 -4.04
CA ALA A 246 -24.14 21.76 -5.37
C ALA A 246 -23.33 20.51 -5.76
N GLY A 247 -23.53 20.00 -6.97
CA GLY A 247 -22.70 18.91 -7.48
C GLY A 247 -21.22 19.30 -7.49
N LEU A 248 -20.33 18.36 -7.18
CA LEU A 248 -18.91 18.60 -7.33
C LEU A 248 -18.54 18.75 -8.81
N ASP A 249 -17.64 19.69 -9.07
CA ASP A 249 -16.98 19.87 -10.36
C ASP A 249 -15.72 18.99 -10.44
N ASP A 250 -15.04 19.03 -11.57
CA ASP A 250 -13.79 18.30 -11.85
C ASP A 250 -12.52 19.08 -11.48
N TRP A 251 -12.65 20.18 -10.78
CA TRP A 251 -11.53 20.89 -10.14
C TRP A 251 -11.69 20.79 -8.62
N TRP A 252 -10.86 19.96 -8.01
CA TRP A 252 -10.97 19.62 -6.60
C TRP A 252 -10.05 20.48 -5.77
N ALA A 253 -10.62 21.48 -5.13
CA ALA A 253 -9.99 22.29 -4.10
C ALA A 253 -10.72 22.11 -2.76
N GLY A 254 -10.01 22.33 -1.66
CA GLY A 254 -10.60 22.32 -0.33
C GLY A 254 -9.68 21.72 0.72
N LYS A 255 -10.04 21.94 1.99
CA LYS A 255 -9.34 21.36 3.14
C LYS A 255 -9.51 19.84 3.20
N ASP A 256 -10.61 19.33 2.68
CA ASP A 256 -10.97 17.92 2.71
C ASP A 256 -10.23 17.08 1.66
N VAL A 257 -9.52 17.71 0.73
CA VAL A 257 -8.66 17.03 -0.26
C VAL A 257 -7.28 17.69 -0.32
N GLN A 258 -6.80 18.31 0.75
CA GLN A 258 -5.56 19.08 0.70
C GLN A 258 -4.32 18.19 0.51
N LYS A 259 -3.54 18.42 -0.56
CA LYS A 259 -2.32 17.63 -0.87
C LYS A 259 -1.25 17.66 0.21
N ILE A 260 -1.00 18.83 0.79
CA ILE A 260 0.03 18.99 1.82
C ILE A 260 -0.59 18.64 3.18
N LEU A 261 -0.20 17.50 3.72
CA LEU A 261 -0.54 17.09 5.08
C LEU A 261 0.20 17.98 6.09
N SER A 262 -0.52 18.49 7.10
CA SER A 262 0.12 19.15 8.23
C SER A 262 1.11 18.19 8.91
N PRO A 263 2.29 18.65 9.37
CA PRO A 263 3.18 17.82 10.19
C PRO A 263 2.53 17.24 11.45
N THR A 264 1.45 17.87 11.92
CA THR A 264 0.66 17.46 13.09
C THR A 264 -0.63 16.72 12.75
N ALA A 265 -0.92 16.49 11.46
CA ALA A 265 -2.12 15.74 11.08
C ALA A 265 -2.03 14.30 11.59
N TYR A 266 -3.11 13.80 12.19
CA TYR A 266 -3.17 12.44 12.75
C TYR A 266 -2.87 11.36 11.70
N GLU A 267 -3.26 11.60 10.45
CA GLU A 267 -2.98 10.68 9.34
C GLU A 267 -1.52 10.72 8.85
N ASN A 268 -0.70 11.70 9.24
CA ASN A 268 0.63 11.90 8.67
C ASN A 268 1.65 10.89 9.21
N LEU A 269 2.09 9.97 8.35
CA LEU A 269 3.07 8.93 8.63
C LEU A 269 4.52 9.41 8.40
N LYS A 270 4.73 10.70 8.12
CA LYS A 270 6.02 11.32 7.79
C LYS A 270 6.72 10.70 6.57
N PHE A 271 5.94 10.04 5.71
CA PHE A 271 6.38 9.55 4.41
C PHE A 271 6.14 10.61 3.35
N ASN A 272 7.18 10.96 2.58
CA ASN A 272 7.19 12.16 1.74
C ASN A 272 6.05 12.22 0.69
N THR A 273 5.60 11.09 0.18
CA THR A 273 4.61 11.02 -0.91
C THR A 273 3.23 10.53 -0.46
N GLN A 274 2.99 10.44 0.85
CA GLN A 274 1.71 10.00 1.40
C GLN A 274 0.55 10.84 0.83
N LYS A 275 -0.47 10.15 0.32
CA LYS A 275 -1.70 10.80 -0.13
C LYS A 275 -2.66 11.01 1.04
N PRO A 276 -3.38 12.16 1.08
CA PRO A 276 -4.35 12.46 2.12
C PRO A 276 -5.56 11.53 2.01
N GLU A 277 -6.05 11.03 3.13
CA GLU A 277 -7.23 10.15 3.19
C GLU A 277 -8.46 10.79 2.56
N GLY A 278 -8.59 12.11 2.69
CA GLY A 278 -9.70 12.86 2.12
C GLY A 278 -9.80 12.80 0.58
N LEU A 279 -8.66 12.78 -0.12
CA LEU A 279 -8.61 12.57 -1.57
C LEU A 279 -9.13 11.17 -1.92
N LEU A 280 -8.57 10.14 -1.30
CA LEU A 280 -8.93 8.75 -1.58
C LEU A 280 -10.39 8.47 -1.16
N LYS A 281 -10.88 9.11 -0.10
CA LYS A 281 -12.28 9.02 0.32
C LYS A 281 -13.22 9.59 -0.74
N ARG A 282 -12.86 10.70 -1.37
CA ARG A 282 -13.62 11.30 -2.48
C ARG A 282 -13.61 10.39 -3.70
N ILE A 283 -12.45 9.85 -4.08
CA ILE A 283 -12.31 8.94 -5.23
C ILE A 283 -13.13 7.65 -4.99
N ILE A 284 -12.88 6.95 -3.88
CA ILE A 284 -13.53 5.67 -3.58
C ILE A 284 -15.04 5.81 -3.49
N ARG A 285 -15.55 6.86 -2.84
CA ARG A 285 -17.01 7.11 -2.79
C ARG A 285 -17.60 7.38 -4.17
N GLY A 286 -16.89 8.14 -5.00
CA GLY A 286 -17.35 8.54 -6.33
C GLY A 286 -17.37 7.40 -7.34
N HIS A 287 -16.48 6.42 -7.20
CA HIS A 287 -16.24 5.40 -8.24
C HIS A 287 -16.42 3.95 -7.74
N SER A 288 -16.96 3.74 -6.54
CA SER A 288 -17.29 2.40 -6.02
C SER A 288 -18.46 2.43 -5.01
N ASN A 289 -19.12 1.30 -4.85
CA ASN A 289 -20.16 1.02 -3.87
C ASN A 289 -19.59 0.26 -2.66
N ARG A 290 -20.44 -0.01 -1.65
CA ARG A 290 -20.02 -0.89 -0.53
C ARG A 290 -19.78 -2.30 -1.07
N ASP A 291 -18.85 -3.01 -0.45
CA ASP A 291 -18.43 -4.38 -0.83
C ASP A 291 -17.75 -4.52 -2.21
N ASP A 292 -17.68 -3.45 -3.01
CA ASP A 292 -16.85 -3.38 -4.21
C ASP A 292 -15.37 -3.63 -3.87
N LEU A 293 -14.64 -4.12 -4.86
CA LEU A 293 -13.21 -4.39 -4.76
C LEU A 293 -12.40 -3.21 -5.31
N VAL A 294 -11.61 -2.61 -4.43
CA VAL A 294 -10.69 -1.51 -4.76
C VAL A 294 -9.25 -2.03 -4.82
N ALA A 295 -8.47 -1.62 -5.81
CA ALA A 295 -7.06 -1.98 -5.88
C ALA A 295 -6.12 -0.78 -6.08
N ASP A 296 -4.91 -0.93 -5.56
CA ASP A 296 -3.80 0.00 -5.73
C ASP A 296 -2.48 -0.75 -5.86
N PHE A 297 -1.91 -0.75 -7.05
CA PHE A 297 -0.68 -1.48 -7.37
C PHE A 297 0.59 -0.61 -7.24
N PHE A 298 0.44 0.61 -6.73
CA PHE A 298 1.51 1.55 -6.38
C PHE A 298 1.21 2.13 -5.00
N CYS A 299 0.90 1.25 -4.03
CA CYS A 299 0.15 1.70 -2.86
C CYS A 299 0.95 2.60 -1.92
N GLY A 300 2.28 2.55 -1.95
CA GLY A 300 3.16 3.33 -1.08
C GLY A 300 2.76 3.15 0.38
N THR A 301 2.30 4.23 1.02
CA THR A 301 1.80 4.22 2.41
C THR A 301 0.46 3.51 2.66
N GLY A 302 -0.15 2.91 1.64
CA GLY A 302 -1.38 2.13 1.76
C GLY A 302 -2.64 2.95 2.04
N THR A 303 -2.66 4.25 1.71
CA THR A 303 -3.82 5.12 1.97
C THR A 303 -5.08 4.57 1.27
N THR A 304 -4.96 4.07 0.05
CA THR A 304 -6.11 3.56 -0.73
C THR A 304 -6.82 2.42 -0.01
N GLY A 305 -6.12 1.34 0.38
CA GLY A 305 -6.73 0.22 1.09
C GLY A 305 -7.22 0.58 2.48
N THR A 306 -6.47 1.40 3.23
CA THR A 306 -6.88 1.93 4.53
C THR A 306 -8.24 2.63 4.46
N VAL A 307 -8.41 3.53 3.47
CA VAL A 307 -9.65 4.28 3.28
C VAL A 307 -10.76 3.41 2.69
N ALA A 308 -10.43 2.49 1.78
CA ALA A 308 -11.38 1.52 1.23
C ALA A 308 -12.04 0.72 2.36
N GLU A 309 -11.24 0.19 3.29
CA GLU A 309 -11.74 -0.59 4.42
C GLU A 309 -12.61 0.23 5.38
N LYS A 310 -12.18 1.44 5.75
CA LYS A 310 -12.98 2.40 6.55
C LYS A 310 -14.33 2.70 5.90
N LEU A 311 -14.41 2.64 4.58
CA LEU A 311 -15.63 2.85 3.81
C LEU A 311 -16.43 1.55 3.58
N GLY A 312 -15.96 0.40 4.05
CA GLY A 312 -16.62 -0.90 3.86
C GLY A 312 -16.46 -1.45 2.44
N ARG A 313 -15.29 -1.25 1.84
CA ARG A 313 -14.88 -1.88 0.57
C ARG A 313 -13.83 -2.95 0.85
N ARG A 314 -13.73 -3.92 -0.06
CA ARG A 314 -12.64 -4.88 -0.11
C ARG A 314 -11.44 -4.23 -0.79
N TRP A 315 -10.23 -4.68 -0.46
CA TRP A 315 -9.03 -4.08 -1.04
C TRP A 315 -7.93 -5.08 -1.40
N ILE A 316 -7.16 -4.71 -2.43
CA ILE A 316 -5.89 -5.31 -2.81
C ILE A 316 -4.86 -4.18 -2.95
N MET A 317 -3.73 -4.31 -2.28
CA MET A 317 -2.63 -3.35 -2.38
C MET A 317 -1.34 -4.07 -2.78
N ALA A 318 -0.52 -3.43 -3.60
CA ALA A 318 0.81 -3.95 -3.95
C ALA A 318 1.87 -2.85 -3.96
N ASP A 319 3.07 -3.20 -3.50
CA ASP A 319 4.26 -2.34 -3.62
C ASP A 319 5.55 -3.18 -3.69
N ALA A 320 6.54 -2.66 -4.40
CA ALA A 320 7.86 -3.29 -4.52
C ALA A 320 8.82 -2.84 -3.40
N SER A 321 8.52 -1.77 -2.69
CA SER A 321 9.35 -1.24 -1.61
C SER A 321 9.05 -1.94 -0.29
N LYS A 322 10.06 -2.60 0.28
CA LYS A 322 9.97 -3.23 1.61
C LYS A 322 9.53 -2.25 2.69
N LEU A 323 10.04 -1.01 2.62
CA LEU A 323 9.73 0.03 3.58
C LEU A 323 8.28 0.50 3.44
N ALA A 324 7.78 0.63 2.20
CA ALA A 324 6.36 0.92 1.97
C ALA A 324 5.49 -0.20 2.53
N PHE A 325 5.82 -1.46 2.22
CA PHE A 325 5.10 -2.64 2.70
C PHE A 325 5.03 -2.69 4.23
N MET A 326 6.16 -2.49 4.91
CA MET A 326 6.23 -2.39 6.38
C MET A 326 5.33 -1.27 6.93
N ILE A 327 5.35 -0.09 6.32
CA ILE A 327 4.50 1.04 6.74
C ILE A 327 3.01 0.70 6.58
N VAL A 328 2.62 0.09 5.43
CA VAL A 328 1.23 -0.34 5.20
C VAL A 328 0.81 -1.35 6.27
N TYR A 329 1.66 -2.34 6.55
CA TYR A 329 1.38 -3.36 7.56
C TYR A 329 1.13 -2.74 8.94
N GLN A 330 2.04 -1.89 9.42
CA GLN A 330 1.87 -1.20 10.71
C GLN A 330 0.61 -0.33 10.72
N ARG A 331 0.30 0.37 9.62
CA ARG A 331 -0.90 1.21 9.51
C ARG A 331 -2.17 0.38 9.63
N LEU A 332 -2.21 -0.77 8.97
CA LEU A 332 -3.35 -1.71 9.01
C LEU A 332 -3.53 -2.35 10.40
N LEU A 333 -2.43 -2.65 11.10
CA LEU A 333 -2.49 -3.09 12.50
C LEU A 333 -3.02 -1.99 13.43
N ALA A 334 -2.49 -0.77 13.30
CA ALA A 334 -2.90 0.37 14.12
C ALA A 334 -4.38 0.73 13.92
N GLN A 335 -4.92 0.53 12.71
CA GLN A 335 -6.34 0.68 12.41
C GLN A 335 -7.22 -0.47 12.94
N GLN A 336 -6.63 -1.59 13.36
CA GLN A 336 -7.36 -2.83 13.66
C GLN A 336 -8.17 -3.31 12.44
N SER A 337 -7.48 -3.41 11.31
CA SER A 337 -8.08 -3.88 10.06
C SER A 337 -8.69 -5.28 10.16
N LYS A 338 -9.53 -5.62 9.19
CA LYS A 338 -10.00 -7.00 9.04
C LYS A 338 -8.83 -7.94 8.71
N PRO A 339 -8.93 -9.24 9.03
CA PRO A 339 -7.93 -10.21 8.60
C PRO A 339 -7.60 -10.12 7.10
N PHE A 340 -6.32 -10.22 6.77
CA PHE A 340 -5.84 -10.09 5.39
C PHE A 340 -4.64 -11.01 5.13
N PHE A 341 -4.42 -11.33 3.86
CA PHE A 341 -3.27 -12.10 3.42
C PHE A 341 -2.10 -11.18 3.05
N SER A 342 -0.92 -11.54 3.52
CA SER A 342 0.36 -11.05 3.03
C SER A 342 0.90 -12.06 2.02
N GLN A 343 1.18 -11.60 0.80
CA GLN A 343 1.54 -12.49 -0.31
C GLN A 343 2.69 -11.94 -1.14
N SER A 344 3.42 -12.83 -1.80
CA SER A 344 4.44 -12.51 -2.81
C SER A 344 4.57 -13.66 -3.80
N ILE A 345 5.35 -13.44 -4.86
CA ILE A 345 5.71 -14.53 -5.79
C ILE A 345 6.84 -15.38 -5.17
N ASP A 346 7.79 -14.73 -4.51
CA ASP A 346 8.90 -15.40 -3.82
C ASP A 346 8.43 -15.98 -2.48
N SER A 347 8.99 -17.11 -2.05
CA SER A 347 8.64 -17.76 -0.78
C SER A 347 9.24 -17.06 0.45
N HIS A 348 10.37 -16.38 0.27
CA HIS A 348 11.09 -15.68 1.34
C HIS A 348 11.53 -14.28 0.88
N PRO A 349 10.59 -13.39 0.56
CA PRO A 349 10.87 -12.10 -0.07
C PRO A 349 11.76 -11.16 0.76
N PHE A 350 11.85 -11.39 2.07
CA PHE A 350 12.49 -10.50 3.04
C PHE A 350 13.65 -11.15 3.80
N SER A 351 14.32 -12.14 3.20
CA SER A 351 15.41 -12.92 3.83
C SER A 351 16.33 -12.07 4.70
N SER A 352 16.46 -12.46 5.96
CA SER A 352 17.05 -11.65 7.03
C SER A 352 18.49 -11.21 6.76
N ILE A 353 18.84 -10.02 7.25
CA ILE A 353 20.23 -9.63 7.52
C ILE A 353 20.63 -9.92 8.98
N GLY A 354 19.69 -10.15 9.89
CA GLY A 354 19.94 -10.37 11.32
C GLY A 354 19.46 -11.73 11.86
N GLN A 355 19.69 -11.97 13.14
CA GLN A 355 19.29 -13.17 13.87
C GLN A 355 18.47 -12.77 15.10
N LEU A 356 17.23 -13.28 15.17
CA LEU A 356 16.36 -13.12 16.32
C LEU A 356 16.64 -14.20 17.37
N LEU A 357 16.84 -13.79 18.63
CA LEU A 357 17.05 -14.70 19.76
C LEU A 357 15.89 -14.59 20.75
N LEU A 358 15.45 -15.74 21.24
CA LEU A 358 14.32 -15.87 22.16
C LEU A 358 14.79 -16.46 23.50
N LYS A 359 14.17 -16.03 24.60
CA LYS A 359 14.23 -16.79 25.85
C LYS A 359 13.38 -18.05 25.73
N GLU A 360 13.66 -19.06 26.55
CA GLU A 360 12.82 -20.26 26.60
C GLU A 360 11.38 -19.88 26.93
N SER A 361 10.43 -20.28 26.08
CA SER A 361 9.03 -19.94 26.24
C SER A 361 8.44 -20.70 27.41
N VAL A 362 7.59 -20.03 28.18
CA VAL A 362 6.92 -20.62 29.34
C VAL A 362 5.48 -20.96 28.97
N VAL A 363 5.07 -22.20 29.24
CA VAL A 363 3.68 -22.64 29.09
C VAL A 363 3.08 -22.90 30.46
N LYS A 364 1.93 -22.28 30.72
CA LYS A 364 1.13 -22.56 31.91
C LYS A 364 -0.21 -23.12 31.48
N SER A 365 -0.43 -24.41 31.72
CA SER A 365 -1.71 -25.06 31.41
C SER A 365 -2.77 -24.76 32.48
N SER A 366 -3.97 -24.42 32.05
CA SER A 366 -5.15 -24.22 32.89
C SER A 366 -6.40 -24.74 32.19
N GLY A 367 -6.87 -25.92 32.61
CA GLY A 367 -8.01 -26.60 31.98
C GLY A 367 -7.73 -26.94 30.51
N GLU A 368 -8.62 -26.49 29.61
CA GLU A 368 -8.55 -26.68 28.15
C GLU A 368 -7.70 -25.63 27.43
N MET A 369 -7.05 -24.71 28.17
CA MET A 369 -6.26 -23.61 27.62
C MET A 369 -4.83 -23.64 28.15
N ASP A 370 -3.89 -23.19 27.34
CA ASP A 370 -2.51 -22.87 27.71
C ASP A 370 -2.30 -21.36 27.65
N GLU A 371 -1.66 -20.78 28.68
CA GLU A 371 -1.02 -19.46 28.59
C GLU A 371 0.42 -19.66 28.11
N ILE A 372 0.72 -19.14 26.91
CA ILE A 372 2.06 -19.15 26.32
C ILE A 372 2.69 -17.78 26.51
N ILE A 373 3.85 -17.74 27.14
CA ILE A 373 4.66 -16.55 27.32
C ILE A 373 5.90 -16.66 26.46
N VAL A 374 6.03 -15.74 25.50
CA VAL A 374 7.19 -15.63 24.60
C VAL A 374 7.91 -14.34 24.91
N GLU A 375 9.22 -14.39 25.03
CA GLU A 375 10.04 -13.20 25.32
C GLU A 375 11.26 -13.12 24.39
N LEU A 376 11.42 -11.98 23.73
CA LEU A 376 12.61 -11.69 22.93
C LEU A 376 13.81 -11.49 23.86
N SER A 377 14.93 -12.14 23.53
CA SER A 377 16.17 -11.99 24.27
C SER A 377 17.09 -10.96 23.62
N ASP A 378 17.27 -11.05 22.30
CA ASP A 378 18.27 -10.25 21.58
C ASP A 378 17.94 -10.20 20.07
N TYR A 379 18.53 -9.23 19.36
CA TYR A 379 18.49 -9.11 17.91
C TYR A 379 19.87 -8.74 17.35
N LEU A 380 20.52 -9.72 16.71
CA LEU A 380 21.87 -9.56 16.21
C LEU A 380 21.85 -9.13 14.74
N ILE A 381 22.47 -8.00 14.40
CA ILE A 381 22.69 -7.58 13.00
C ILE A 381 24.20 -7.52 12.73
N PRO A 382 24.72 -8.24 11.72
CA PRO A 382 26.11 -8.15 11.31
C PRO A 382 26.41 -6.77 10.72
N SER A 383 27.65 -6.31 10.90
CA SER A 383 28.08 -4.97 10.47
C SER A 383 27.88 -4.68 8.98
N GLN A 384 27.93 -5.72 8.14
CA GLN A 384 27.67 -5.65 6.70
C GLN A 384 26.24 -5.17 6.39
N GLY A 385 25.26 -5.50 7.25
CA GLY A 385 23.85 -5.17 7.05
C GLY A 385 23.56 -3.66 7.06
N TYR A 386 24.41 -2.86 7.71
CA TYR A 386 24.26 -1.40 7.81
C TYR A 386 25.49 -0.63 7.31
N GLN A 387 26.41 -1.31 6.62
CA GLN A 387 27.62 -0.71 6.04
C GLN A 387 27.35 0.41 4.99
N PRO A 388 26.28 0.36 4.16
CA PRO A 388 25.99 1.42 3.20
C PRO A 388 25.60 2.77 3.82
N LEU A 389 25.34 2.82 5.13
CA LEU A 389 24.93 4.04 5.81
C LEU A 389 26.10 5.04 5.99
N PRO A 390 25.81 6.36 6.10
CA PRO A 390 26.83 7.36 6.41
C PRO A 390 27.60 7.02 7.70
N VAL A 391 28.90 7.36 7.75
CA VAL A 391 29.81 7.04 8.88
C VAL A 391 29.18 7.38 10.23
N LYS A 392 28.69 8.61 10.39
CA LYS A 392 28.06 9.07 11.63
C LYS A 392 26.85 8.23 12.05
N VAL A 393 26.03 7.79 11.09
CA VAL A 393 24.86 6.94 11.37
C VAL A 393 25.32 5.53 11.77
N ARG A 394 26.39 5.01 11.15
CA ARG A 394 26.95 3.69 11.51
C ARG A 394 27.48 3.66 12.93
N GLU A 395 28.14 4.72 13.39
CA GLU A 395 28.61 4.85 14.77
C GLU A 395 27.44 4.82 15.76
N GLN A 396 26.39 5.63 15.48
CA GLN A 396 25.17 5.64 16.30
C GLN A 396 24.44 4.29 16.30
N MET A 397 24.43 3.58 15.17
CA MET A 397 23.86 2.24 15.08
C MET A 397 24.67 1.23 15.90
N GLN A 398 26.01 1.28 15.86
CA GLN A 398 26.86 0.41 16.67
C GLN A 398 26.63 0.61 18.17
N GLU A 399 26.55 1.87 18.61
CA GLU A 399 26.20 2.20 19.99
C GLU A 399 24.82 1.67 20.38
N LEU A 400 23.81 1.84 19.51
CA LEU A 400 22.47 1.34 19.76
C LEU A 400 22.41 -0.19 19.84
N ILE A 401 23.06 -0.88 18.90
CA ILE A 401 23.12 -2.35 18.89
C ILE A 401 23.75 -2.87 20.18
N ALA A 402 24.81 -2.23 20.67
CA ALA A 402 25.49 -2.65 21.89
C ALA A 402 24.64 -2.39 23.16
N ALA A 403 23.80 -1.36 23.15
CA ALA A 403 23.04 -0.95 24.34
C ALA A 403 21.61 -1.53 24.40
N ASP A 404 20.91 -1.58 23.27
CA ASP A 404 19.49 -1.94 23.16
C ASP A 404 19.20 -2.49 21.74
N PRO A 405 19.66 -3.71 21.42
CA PRO A 405 19.54 -4.28 20.08
C PRO A 405 18.08 -4.48 19.63
N LEU A 406 17.15 -4.71 20.57
CA LEU A 406 15.73 -4.85 20.29
C LEU A 406 15.07 -3.54 19.82
N ALA A 407 15.69 -2.37 20.04
CA ALA A 407 15.21 -1.10 19.51
C ALA A 407 15.24 -1.01 17.96
N LEU A 408 15.93 -1.95 17.31
CA LEU A 408 15.98 -2.08 15.86
C LEU A 408 14.79 -2.84 15.29
N ILE A 409 13.99 -3.49 16.13
CA ILE A 409 12.77 -4.17 15.72
C ILE A 409 11.67 -3.13 15.56
N GLU A 410 11.12 -3.06 14.36
CA GLU A 410 10.03 -2.16 14.01
C GLU A 410 8.67 -2.77 14.40
N TYR A 411 8.51 -4.08 14.19
CA TYR A 411 7.43 -4.87 14.79
C TYR A 411 7.79 -6.36 14.88
N TRP A 412 7.10 -7.08 15.75
CA TRP A 412 7.23 -8.53 15.86
C TRP A 412 5.90 -9.21 16.16
N LEU A 413 5.84 -10.49 15.81
CA LEU A 413 4.63 -11.28 15.70
C LEU A 413 4.86 -12.68 16.28
N VAL A 414 3.80 -13.29 16.80
CA VAL A 414 3.84 -14.66 17.30
C VAL A 414 2.75 -15.50 16.62
N ASP A 415 3.19 -16.63 16.07
CA ASP A 415 2.32 -17.76 15.71
C ASP A 415 2.57 -18.88 16.73
N PRO A 416 1.61 -19.14 17.64
CA PRO A 416 1.78 -20.18 18.65
C PRO A 416 1.70 -21.59 18.09
N ASP A 417 1.14 -21.80 16.89
CA ASP A 417 0.78 -23.11 16.34
C ASP A 417 1.24 -23.25 14.88
N TYR A 418 2.47 -22.83 14.59
CA TYR A 418 2.99 -22.73 13.22
C TYR A 418 3.12 -24.09 12.54
N ASP A 419 2.47 -24.23 11.39
CA ASP A 419 2.41 -25.48 10.62
C ASP A 419 3.64 -25.74 9.72
N GLY A 420 4.56 -24.79 9.65
CA GLY A 420 5.74 -24.87 8.77
C GLY A 420 5.50 -24.35 7.36
N LYS A 421 4.30 -23.85 7.04
CA LYS A 421 3.90 -23.37 5.71
C LYS A 421 3.41 -21.93 5.73
N VAL A 422 2.36 -21.62 6.49
CA VAL A 422 1.74 -20.29 6.51
C VAL A 422 1.81 -19.71 7.91
N PHE A 423 2.42 -18.53 8.04
CA PHE A 423 2.53 -17.89 9.34
C PHE A 423 1.18 -17.25 9.73
N HIS A 424 0.62 -17.64 10.86
CA HIS A 424 -0.61 -17.06 11.40
C HIS A 424 -0.26 -16.08 12.52
N SER A 425 -0.25 -14.80 12.17
CA SER A 425 0.07 -13.71 13.10
C SER A 425 -1.07 -13.54 14.09
N ARG A 426 -1.04 -14.25 15.23
CA ARG A 426 -2.07 -14.23 16.29
C ARG A 426 -1.84 -13.18 17.36
N TRP A 427 -0.59 -12.73 17.50
CA TRP A 427 -0.22 -11.64 18.38
C TRP A 427 0.81 -10.77 17.68
N GLN A 428 0.69 -9.45 17.87
CA GLN A 428 1.58 -8.48 17.25
C GLN A 428 1.94 -7.36 18.22
N ASN A 429 3.15 -6.85 18.11
CA ASN A 429 3.52 -5.57 18.71
C ASN A 429 4.39 -4.76 17.76
N CYS A 430 4.03 -3.49 17.62
CA CYS A 430 4.79 -2.53 16.84
C CYS A 430 5.42 -1.48 17.77
N ARG A 431 6.59 -1.02 17.38
CA ARG A 431 7.22 0.17 17.94
C ARG A 431 6.31 1.37 17.70
N GLY A 432 6.28 2.34 18.60
CA GLY A 432 5.49 3.56 18.41
C GLY A 432 3.98 3.43 18.61
N GLN A 433 3.45 2.28 19.06
CA GLN A 433 2.01 2.12 19.40
C GLN A 433 1.52 3.14 20.45
N ARG A 434 2.42 3.69 21.28
CA ARG A 434 2.15 4.82 22.17
C ARG A 434 3.04 5.98 21.78
N ALA A 435 2.48 7.19 21.70
CA ALA A 435 3.22 8.38 21.33
C ALA A 435 4.48 8.56 22.20
N GLY A 436 5.65 8.67 21.56
CA GLY A 436 6.94 8.80 22.22
C GLY A 436 7.62 7.49 22.63
N ASN A 437 6.96 6.33 22.52
CA ASN A 437 7.59 5.04 22.77
C ASN A 437 8.30 4.52 21.52
N LEU A 438 9.62 4.68 21.46
CA LEU A 438 10.46 4.17 20.36
C LEU A 438 10.88 2.71 20.55
N ARG A 439 10.17 1.93 21.39
CA ARG A 439 10.48 0.52 21.66
C ARG A 439 9.26 -0.38 21.49
N ILE A 440 9.54 -1.62 21.12
CA ILE A 440 8.58 -2.73 21.20
C ILE A 440 8.42 -3.19 22.66
N ASN A 441 7.31 -3.83 22.97
CA ASN A 441 7.21 -4.69 24.15
C ASN A 441 7.86 -6.03 23.80
N PRO A 442 8.95 -6.46 24.47
CA PRO A 442 9.67 -7.68 24.13
C PRO A 442 8.96 -8.95 24.62
N ARG A 443 7.85 -8.82 25.35
CA ARG A 443 7.12 -9.94 25.93
C ARG A 443 5.69 -10.03 25.39
N ALA A 444 5.35 -11.21 24.89
CA ALA A 444 4.01 -11.59 24.51
C ALA A 444 3.43 -12.58 25.53
N SER A 445 2.12 -12.47 25.81
CA SER A 445 1.34 -13.51 26.48
C SER A 445 0.11 -13.80 25.63
N LEU A 446 -0.11 -15.07 25.32
CA LEU A 446 -1.21 -15.53 24.48
C LEU A 446 -1.96 -16.64 25.20
N LEU A 447 -3.29 -16.57 25.21
CA LEU A 447 -4.15 -17.68 25.62
C LEU A 447 -4.56 -18.48 24.39
N VAL A 448 -4.26 -19.76 24.39
CA VAL A 448 -4.51 -20.66 23.24
C VAL A 448 -5.11 -21.98 23.71
N PRO A 449 -5.89 -22.67 22.85
CA PRO A 449 -6.38 -24.01 23.16
C PRO A 449 -5.20 -24.95 23.46
N LYS A 450 -5.37 -25.81 24.44
CA LYS A 450 -4.38 -26.83 24.79
C LYS A 450 -4.23 -27.82 23.63
N VAL A 451 -2.99 -28.18 23.32
CA VAL A 451 -2.65 -29.16 22.29
C VAL A 451 -2.03 -30.38 22.95
N VAL A 452 -2.44 -31.58 22.52
CA VAL A 452 -1.84 -32.84 22.94
C VAL A 452 -0.63 -33.13 22.04
N GLY A 453 0.54 -33.32 22.63
CA GLY A 453 1.79 -33.57 21.92
C GLY A 453 2.65 -32.32 21.77
N THR A 454 3.18 -32.10 20.57
CA THR A 454 4.17 -31.06 20.32
C THR A 454 3.56 -29.82 19.70
N ARG A 455 3.85 -28.65 20.27
CA ARG A 455 3.50 -27.34 19.74
C ARG A 455 4.74 -26.67 19.15
N ARG A 456 4.63 -26.13 17.94
CA ARG A 456 5.69 -25.34 17.28
C ARG A 456 5.33 -23.86 17.32
N ILE A 457 6.02 -23.10 18.16
CA ILE A 457 5.89 -21.65 18.21
C ILE A 457 6.86 -21.06 17.19
N CYS A 458 6.36 -20.16 16.35
CA CYS A 458 7.17 -19.33 15.46
C CYS A 458 7.05 -17.86 15.87
N VAL A 459 8.19 -17.19 15.96
CA VAL A 459 8.26 -15.75 16.19
C VAL A 459 8.86 -15.12 14.95
N LYS A 460 8.18 -14.11 14.40
CA LYS A 460 8.68 -13.29 13.30
C LYS A 460 8.98 -11.88 13.82
N ALA A 461 10.12 -11.30 13.47
CA ALA A 461 10.44 -9.90 13.73
C ALA A 461 10.85 -9.20 12.44
N VAL A 462 10.42 -7.95 12.28
CA VAL A 462 10.77 -7.09 11.16
C VAL A 462 11.56 -5.92 11.68
N ASP A 463 12.75 -5.72 11.13
CA ASP A 463 13.64 -4.66 11.55
C ASP A 463 13.36 -3.32 10.83
N VAL A 464 14.03 -2.27 11.30
CA VAL A 464 13.90 -0.91 10.77
C VAL A 464 14.32 -0.77 9.30
N PHE A 465 14.96 -1.78 8.71
CA PHE A 465 15.32 -1.85 7.28
C PHE A 465 14.30 -2.64 6.45
N GLY A 466 13.28 -3.22 7.10
CA GLY A 466 12.25 -4.03 6.47
C GLY A 466 12.69 -5.46 6.13
N TYR A 467 13.71 -6.00 6.81
CA TYR A 467 14.06 -7.42 6.71
C TYR A 467 13.34 -8.24 7.78
N GLU A 468 12.98 -9.48 7.43
CA GLU A 468 12.29 -10.40 8.32
C GLU A 468 13.25 -11.44 8.91
N SER A 469 13.23 -11.58 10.23
CA SER A 469 13.87 -12.69 10.97
C SER A 469 12.82 -13.61 11.57
N MET A 470 13.09 -14.91 11.58
CA MET A 470 12.25 -15.90 12.26
C MET A 470 13.05 -16.70 13.28
N ALA A 471 12.41 -17.02 14.40
CA ALA A 471 12.92 -17.94 15.42
C ALA A 471 11.82 -18.94 15.80
N TYR A 472 12.21 -20.17 16.11
CA TYR A 472 11.28 -21.26 16.41
C TYR A 472 11.58 -21.88 17.76
N GLN A 473 10.53 -22.28 18.46
CA GLN A 473 10.64 -23.13 19.64
C GLN A 473 9.64 -24.27 19.54
N ILE A 474 10.08 -25.44 19.98
CA ILE A 474 9.27 -26.64 20.01
C ILE A 474 9.01 -26.95 21.48
N ILE A 475 7.75 -26.94 21.88
CA ILE A 475 7.33 -27.27 23.25
C ILE A 475 6.61 -28.59 23.21
N SER A 476 7.00 -29.51 24.07
CA SER A 476 6.30 -30.78 24.26
C SER A 476 5.54 -30.72 25.57
N ASN A 477 4.23 -30.95 25.50
CA ASN A 477 3.34 -31.04 26.66
C ASN A 477 3.04 -32.49 27.01
#